data_AF-A0A5C5XD53-F1
#
_entry.id   AF-A0A5C5XD53-F1
#
_cell.length_a   1.000
_cell.length_b   1.000
_cell.length_c   1.000
_cell.angle_alpha   90.00
_cell.angle_beta   90.00
_cell.angle_gamma   90.00
#
_symmetry.space_group_name_H-M   'P 1'
#
loop_
_entity.id
_entity.type
_entity.pdbx_description
1 polymer ?
#
loop_
_entity_poly.entity_id
_entity_poly.type
_entity_poly.pdbx_seq_one_letter_code
_entity_poly.pdbx_strand_id
1 'polypeptide(L)'
;MTSPRNVATRPTANQLSDDSSMEILSVLSLSVRCNGAGPAGLDKLQASLSPWDKEFRAAKPKHTPSLELHVVDQQSFDIYDMKKPFNMGGTDTNEGLLSSELDWLDGQLEKLFATDFRANDDYTIPFKWNGARSRTVVLYSDESVAAFPKLVLGIQDVLSNAKQDWIIYLQTDDVQPEFAVWVYPDKVVVTHEYAGTVRSLVDSQEG
;
A
#
# COMPACT_ATOMS: atom_id res chain seq x y z
N MET A 1 2.34 -57.51 36.07
CA MET A 1 1.29 -56.87 35.24
C MET A 1 1.16 -55.41 35.65
N THR A 2 1.61 -54.53 34.75
CA THR A 2 1.23 -53.12 34.52
C THR A 2 1.10 -52.10 35.68
N SER A 3 2.09 -51.20 35.70
CA SER A 3 2.14 -49.76 36.05
C SER A 3 1.02 -49.08 36.86
N PRO A 4 1.46 -48.20 37.80
CA PRO A 4 0.79 -46.92 38.05
C PRO A 4 1.69 -45.71 37.76
N ARG A 5 1.03 -44.62 37.32
CA ARG A 5 1.41 -43.20 37.37
C ARG A 5 2.67 -42.74 36.62
N ASN A 6 2.45 -41.97 35.55
CA ASN A 6 3.38 -40.90 35.19
C ASN A 6 2.71 -39.54 35.44
N VAL A 7 3.29 -38.83 36.40
CA VAL A 7 3.06 -37.44 36.75
C VAL A 7 3.87 -36.58 35.79
N ALA A 8 3.28 -35.45 35.40
CA ALA A 8 3.90 -34.42 34.57
C ALA A 8 5.22 -33.93 35.17
N THR A 9 6.24 -33.79 34.32
CA THR A 9 7.41 -32.95 34.62
C THR A 9 7.63 -32.01 33.45
N ARG A 10 7.48 -30.71 33.72
CA ARG A 10 7.89 -29.60 32.83
C ARG A 10 9.40 -29.64 32.59
N PRO A 11 9.87 -29.12 31.45
CA PRO A 11 11.10 -28.34 31.41
C PRO A 11 10.79 -26.84 31.29
N THR A 12 11.59 -26.10 32.05
CA THR A 12 11.55 -24.66 32.30
C THR A 12 12.16 -23.87 31.14
N ALA A 13 11.68 -22.63 30.98
CA ALA A 13 12.22 -21.62 30.10
C ALA A 13 13.67 -21.20 30.44
N ASN A 14 14.43 -20.87 29.41
CA ASN A 14 15.37 -19.73 29.28
C ASN A 14 16.01 -19.84 27.88
N GLN A 15 15.63 -19.00 26.92
CA GLN A 15 16.08 -17.62 26.65
C GLN A 15 17.16 -17.56 25.54
N LEU A 16 16.76 -16.88 24.46
CA LEU A 16 17.52 -15.93 23.61
C LEU A 16 18.73 -16.41 22.79
N SER A 17 18.52 -16.46 21.47
CA SER A 17 19.17 -15.58 20.48
C SER A 17 18.57 -15.94 19.11
N ASP A 18 17.71 -15.09 18.53
CA ASP A 18 18.12 -14.11 17.50
C ASP A 18 19.07 -14.72 16.47
N ASP A 19 18.52 -15.25 15.39
CA ASP A 19 18.94 -14.89 14.02
C ASP A 19 17.98 -15.49 12.99
N SER A 20 17.97 -14.92 11.78
CA SER A 20 17.25 -15.33 10.56
C SER A 20 15.87 -14.70 10.33
N SER A 21 15.92 -13.41 9.99
CA SER A 21 15.54 -12.94 8.64
C SER A 21 14.23 -13.49 8.06
N MET A 22 13.15 -12.74 8.26
CA MET A 22 11.99 -12.80 7.38
C MET A 22 12.43 -12.51 5.94
N GLU A 23 12.17 -13.46 5.05
CA GLU A 23 12.34 -13.32 3.61
C GLU A 23 11.40 -12.21 3.09
N ILE A 24 12.00 -11.10 2.67
CA ILE A 24 11.32 -10.02 1.95
C ILE A 24 11.57 -10.23 0.44
N LEU A 25 10.49 -10.08 -0.35
CA LEU A 25 10.39 -10.00 -1.81
C LEU A 25 10.46 -11.31 -2.61
N SER A 26 9.30 -11.87 -2.94
CA SER A 26 9.14 -12.57 -4.22
C SER A 26 8.85 -11.55 -5.33
N VAL A 27 9.91 -10.85 -5.78
CA VAL A 27 9.99 -10.55 -7.21
C VAL A 27 9.87 -11.91 -7.90
N LEU A 28 9.02 -12.05 -8.91
CA LEU A 28 9.00 -13.21 -9.80
C LEU A 28 10.38 -13.32 -10.48
N SER A 29 11.35 -13.86 -9.75
CA SER A 29 12.64 -14.25 -10.29
C SER A 29 12.38 -15.51 -11.08
N LEU A 30 12.34 -15.35 -12.40
CA LEU A 30 12.31 -16.47 -13.33
C LEU A 30 13.65 -17.18 -13.20
N SER A 31 13.76 -18.07 -12.20
CA SER A 31 14.95 -18.87 -11.95
C SER A 31 15.03 -19.96 -13.01
N VAL A 32 15.53 -19.58 -14.19
CA VAL A 32 15.94 -20.54 -15.20
C VAL A 32 17.17 -21.25 -14.65
N ARG A 33 17.02 -22.54 -14.28
CA ARG A 33 18.17 -23.38 -13.90
C ARG A 33 19.08 -23.54 -15.11
N CYS A 34 20.05 -22.66 -15.24
CA CYS A 34 21.07 -22.74 -16.26
C CYS A 34 22.30 -23.44 -15.69
N ASN A 35 22.59 -24.61 -16.23
CA ASN A 35 23.86 -25.29 -16.01
C ASN A 35 24.98 -24.45 -16.64
N GLY A 36 25.60 -23.57 -15.85
CA GLY A 36 26.95 -23.03 -16.09
C GLY A 36 27.11 -21.92 -17.14
N ALA A 37 26.09 -21.55 -17.90
CA ALA A 37 26.09 -20.35 -18.73
C ALA A 37 24.67 -19.78 -18.78
N GLY A 38 24.49 -18.52 -18.38
CA GLY A 38 23.19 -17.84 -18.46
C GLY A 38 22.59 -17.97 -19.86
N PRO A 39 21.27 -18.10 -20.01
CA PRO A 39 20.67 -18.45 -21.29
C PRO A 39 20.85 -17.27 -22.24
N ALA A 40 21.67 -17.47 -23.28
CA ALA A 40 21.92 -16.48 -24.32
C ALA A 40 20.59 -16.10 -24.98
N GLY A 41 20.05 -14.94 -24.60
CA GLY A 41 18.75 -14.46 -25.06
C GLY A 41 17.87 -13.84 -23.97
N LEU A 42 18.15 -14.10 -22.69
CA LEU A 42 17.38 -13.51 -21.59
C LEU A 42 17.55 -12.00 -21.50
N ASP A 43 18.78 -11.49 -21.69
CA ASP A 43 19.05 -10.05 -21.77
C ASP A 43 18.34 -9.38 -22.96
N LYS A 44 18.24 -10.09 -24.10
CA LYS A 44 17.52 -9.61 -25.28
C LYS A 44 16.02 -9.57 -25.05
N LEU A 45 15.48 -10.58 -24.36
CA LEU A 45 14.07 -10.61 -23.97
C LEU A 45 13.77 -9.49 -22.98
N GLN A 46 14.59 -9.33 -21.95
CA GLN A 46 14.44 -8.25 -20.95
C GLN A 46 14.52 -6.86 -21.60
N ALA A 47 15.46 -6.64 -22.52
CA ALA A 47 15.56 -5.39 -23.28
C ALA A 47 14.36 -5.14 -24.23
N SER A 48 13.63 -6.20 -24.62
CA SER A 48 12.45 -6.09 -25.46
C SER A 48 11.15 -5.81 -24.69
N LEU A 49 11.14 -6.03 -23.36
CA LEU A 49 9.99 -5.75 -22.52
C LEU A 49 9.92 -4.24 -22.23
N SER A 50 8.73 -3.67 -22.39
CA SER A 50 8.52 -2.26 -22.00
C SER A 50 8.49 -2.17 -20.48
N PRO A 51 9.22 -1.22 -19.86
CA PRO A 51 9.13 -1.00 -18.42
C PRO A 51 7.69 -0.69 -17.99
N TRP A 52 7.28 -1.14 -16.80
CA TRP A 52 5.93 -0.89 -16.28
C TRP A 52 5.61 0.59 -16.14
N ASP A 53 6.60 1.44 -15.82
CA ASP A 53 6.42 2.90 -15.83
C ASP A 53 5.96 3.43 -17.21
N LYS A 54 6.31 2.78 -18.32
CA LYS A 54 5.82 3.18 -19.64
C LYS A 54 4.40 2.67 -19.92
N GLU A 55 4.03 1.53 -19.35
CA GLU A 55 2.72 0.90 -19.58
C GLU A 55 1.62 1.50 -18.70
N PHE A 56 1.93 1.75 -17.42
CA PHE A 56 0.97 2.14 -16.39
C PHE A 56 1.00 3.62 -16.03
N ARG A 57 2.00 4.39 -16.45
CA ARG A 57 2.00 5.85 -16.28
C ARG A 57 1.26 6.52 -17.44
N ALA A 58 0.44 7.51 -17.13
CA ALA A 58 -0.18 8.40 -18.11
C ALA A 58 0.88 9.30 -18.77
N ALA A 59 0.63 9.71 -20.02
CA ALA A 59 1.53 10.60 -20.74
C ALA A 59 1.59 12.02 -20.14
N LYS A 60 0.51 12.43 -19.44
CA LYS A 60 0.39 13.69 -18.71
C LYS A 60 -0.42 13.43 -17.43
N PRO A 61 -0.19 14.19 -16.35
CA PRO A 61 -1.05 14.14 -15.17
C PRO A 61 -2.51 14.40 -15.55
N LYS A 62 -3.42 13.55 -15.07
CA LYS A 62 -4.87 13.68 -15.31
C LYS A 62 -5.53 14.70 -14.39
N HIS A 63 -4.96 14.88 -13.21
CA HIS A 63 -5.50 15.72 -12.14
C HIS A 63 -4.40 16.60 -11.55
N THR A 64 -4.82 17.61 -10.78
CA THR A 64 -3.93 18.45 -9.98
C THR A 64 -4.11 18.04 -8.52
N PRO A 65 -3.04 17.61 -7.81
CA PRO A 65 -3.09 17.31 -6.38
C PRO A 65 -3.66 18.47 -5.56
N SER A 66 -4.47 18.16 -4.55
CA SER A 66 -5.14 19.15 -3.71
C SER A 66 -5.53 18.53 -2.37
N LEU A 67 -5.31 19.28 -1.29
CA LEU A 67 -5.74 18.94 0.07
C LEU A 67 -7.20 19.31 0.36
N GLU A 68 -7.98 19.64 -0.68
CA GLU A 68 -9.40 19.95 -0.54
C GLU A 68 -10.16 18.79 0.12
N LEU A 69 -10.82 19.09 1.24
CA LEU A 69 -11.58 18.11 2.02
C LEU A 69 -13.03 18.05 1.58
N HIS A 70 -13.48 16.88 1.16
CA HIS A 70 -14.87 16.57 0.84
C HIS A 70 -15.45 15.74 1.98
N VAL A 71 -16.27 16.38 2.83
CA VAL A 71 -16.91 15.70 3.96
C VAL A 71 -18.18 15.01 3.47
N VAL A 72 -18.26 13.70 3.70
CA VAL A 72 -19.39 12.85 3.30
C VAL A 72 -19.98 12.08 4.49
N ASP A 73 -21.16 11.52 4.31
CA ASP A 73 -21.74 10.58 5.26
C ASP A 73 -21.03 9.21 5.24
N GLN A 74 -21.19 8.43 6.31
CA GLN A 74 -20.56 7.11 6.45
C GLN A 74 -20.94 6.14 5.33
N GLN A 75 -22.20 6.15 4.89
CA GLN A 75 -22.67 5.23 3.85
C GLN A 75 -21.99 5.52 2.50
N SER A 76 -21.75 6.79 2.18
CA SER A 76 -21.00 7.23 1.01
C SER A 76 -19.52 6.87 1.11
N PHE A 77 -18.94 6.96 2.32
CA PHE A 77 -17.55 6.63 2.57
C PHE A 77 -17.24 5.13 2.45
N ASP A 78 -18.13 4.26 2.96
CA ASP A 78 -17.93 2.81 2.98
C ASP A 78 -18.22 2.11 1.65
N ILE A 79 -18.63 2.85 0.61
CA ILE A 79 -19.06 2.27 -0.66
C ILE A 79 -17.98 1.40 -1.31
N TYR A 80 -16.71 1.84 -1.25
CA TYR A 80 -15.59 1.15 -1.89
C TYR A 80 -14.90 0.13 -0.98
N ASP A 81 -15.20 0.17 0.31
CA ASP A 81 -14.70 -0.86 1.23
C ASP A 81 -15.63 -2.08 1.26
N MET A 82 -16.94 -1.87 1.24
CA MET A 82 -17.92 -2.94 1.51
C MET A 82 -18.82 -3.33 0.33
N LYS A 83 -19.04 -2.43 -0.66
CA LYS A 83 -20.18 -2.59 -1.59
C LYS A 83 -19.78 -2.71 -3.06
N LYS A 84 -18.76 -1.99 -3.52
CA LYS A 84 -18.40 -1.95 -4.94
C LYS A 84 -16.89 -1.77 -5.13
N PRO A 85 -16.25 -2.52 -6.05
CA PRO A 85 -14.87 -2.25 -6.40
C PRO A 85 -14.74 -0.89 -7.11
N PHE A 86 -13.75 -0.08 -6.71
CA PHE A 86 -13.49 1.20 -7.36
C PHE A 86 -12.96 1.00 -8.78
N ASN A 87 -13.53 1.76 -9.72
CA ASN A 87 -13.15 1.84 -11.13
C ASN A 87 -12.83 0.49 -11.81
N MET A 88 -13.64 -0.53 -11.51
CA MET A 88 -13.60 -1.83 -12.18
C MET A 88 -14.79 -1.96 -13.12
N GLY A 89 -14.51 -2.19 -14.41
CA GLY A 89 -15.50 -2.48 -15.43
C GLY A 89 -15.63 -3.97 -15.71
N GLY A 90 -16.72 -4.37 -16.37
CA GLY A 90 -16.90 -5.76 -16.82
C GLY A 90 -15.87 -6.25 -17.85
N THR A 91 -15.02 -5.35 -18.35
CA THR A 91 -13.89 -5.63 -19.25
C THR A 91 -12.56 -5.83 -18.51
N ASP A 92 -12.49 -5.56 -17.21
CA ASP A 92 -11.30 -5.80 -16.37
C ASP A 92 -11.23 -7.27 -15.95
N THR A 93 -11.15 -8.17 -16.94
CA THR A 93 -11.08 -9.63 -16.72
C THR A 93 -9.65 -10.18 -16.73
N ASN A 94 -8.67 -9.33 -17.03
CA ASN A 94 -7.26 -9.72 -17.04
C ASN A 94 -6.63 -9.51 -15.66
N GLU A 95 -6.77 -10.51 -14.80
CA GLU A 95 -6.24 -10.51 -13.43
C GLU A 95 -4.72 -10.31 -13.38
N GLY A 96 -3.97 -10.85 -14.35
CA GLY A 96 -2.51 -10.71 -14.41
C GLY A 96 -2.07 -9.27 -14.69
N LEU A 97 -2.79 -8.57 -15.57
CA LEU A 97 -2.53 -7.16 -15.85
C LEU A 97 -2.87 -6.28 -14.63
N LEU A 98 -4.00 -6.55 -13.97
CA LEU A 98 -4.39 -5.84 -12.76
C LEU A 98 -3.38 -6.06 -11.62
N SER A 99 -2.90 -7.28 -11.44
CA SER A 99 -1.84 -7.58 -10.47
C SER A 99 -0.54 -6.84 -10.78
N SER A 100 -0.16 -6.77 -12.06
CA SER A 100 1.07 -6.04 -12.45
C SER A 100 0.93 -4.53 -12.27
N GLU A 101 -0.26 -3.97 -12.53
CA GLU A 101 -0.57 -2.57 -12.28
C GLU A 101 -0.52 -2.25 -10.77
N LEU A 102 -1.05 -3.15 -9.96
CA LEU A 102 -1.04 -3.08 -8.51
C LEU A 102 0.38 -3.11 -7.94
N ASP A 103 1.21 -4.06 -8.38
CA ASP A 103 2.61 -4.14 -7.97
C ASP A 103 3.39 -2.89 -8.36
N TRP A 104 3.08 -2.32 -9.53
CA TRP A 104 3.65 -1.05 -9.95
C TRP A 104 3.24 0.10 -9.02
N LEU A 105 1.95 0.21 -8.67
CA LEU A 105 1.44 1.23 -7.77
C LEU A 105 2.08 1.11 -6.39
N ASP A 106 2.09 -0.09 -5.81
CA ASP A 106 2.72 -0.37 -4.51
C ASP A 106 4.20 0.05 -4.54
N GLY A 107 4.92 -0.25 -5.63
CA GLY A 107 6.30 0.19 -5.83
C GLY A 107 6.48 1.71 -5.95
N GLN A 108 5.49 2.47 -6.42
CA GLN A 108 5.55 3.94 -6.41
C GLN A 108 5.28 4.51 -5.02
N LEU A 109 4.32 3.92 -4.30
CA LEU A 109 4.00 4.30 -2.92
C LEU A 109 5.18 4.00 -2.00
N GLU A 110 5.79 2.81 -2.10
CA GLU A 110 6.99 2.46 -1.33
C GLU A 110 8.13 3.46 -1.56
N LYS A 111 8.38 3.89 -2.80
CA LYS A 111 9.41 4.92 -3.08
C LYS A 111 9.08 6.27 -2.44
N LEU A 112 7.80 6.67 -2.48
CA LEU A 112 7.34 7.92 -1.87
C LEU A 112 7.59 7.89 -0.36
N PHE A 113 7.19 6.81 0.31
CA PHE A 113 7.25 6.71 1.76
C PHE A 113 8.67 6.42 2.28
N ALA A 114 9.41 5.52 1.63
CA ALA A 114 10.77 5.12 2.04
C ALA A 114 11.81 6.26 1.98
N THR A 115 11.46 7.41 1.41
CA THR A 115 12.31 8.60 1.44
C THR A 115 12.48 9.15 2.85
N ASP A 116 11.41 9.13 3.65
CA ASP A 116 11.37 9.77 4.97
C ASP A 116 10.99 8.80 6.09
N PHE A 117 10.50 7.59 5.76
CA PHE A 117 9.89 6.65 6.69
C PHE A 117 10.44 5.22 6.54
N ARG A 118 10.30 4.43 7.59
CA ARG A 118 10.65 3.00 7.63
C ARG A 118 9.39 2.15 7.58
N ALA A 119 9.33 1.25 6.60
CA ALA A 119 8.22 0.30 6.49
C ALA A 119 8.10 -0.58 7.75
N ASN A 120 6.87 -0.86 8.17
CA ASN A 120 6.44 -1.57 9.38
C ASN A 120 6.67 -0.84 10.71
N ASP A 121 7.53 0.18 10.74
CA ASP A 121 7.70 1.04 11.93
C ASP A 121 6.80 2.28 11.82
N ASP A 122 6.79 2.92 10.65
CA ASP A 122 6.07 4.19 10.41
C ASP A 122 4.80 3.99 9.59
N TYR A 123 4.80 3.02 8.66
CA TYR A 123 3.65 2.73 7.80
C TYR A 123 3.65 1.27 7.34
N THR A 124 2.48 0.77 6.92
CA THR A 124 2.40 -0.45 6.12
C THR A 124 1.38 -0.31 4.99
N ILE A 125 1.59 -1.07 3.92
CA ILE A 125 0.67 -1.22 2.82
C ILE A 125 0.16 -2.67 2.89
N PRO A 126 -0.91 -2.95 3.65
CA PRO A 126 -1.35 -4.32 3.86
C PRO A 126 -1.79 -4.94 2.53
N PHE A 127 -1.42 -6.20 2.33
CA PHE A 127 -1.86 -6.95 1.16
C PHE A 127 -3.38 -7.06 1.16
N LYS A 128 -4.04 -6.34 0.24
CA LYS A 128 -5.48 -6.44 0.03
C LYS A 128 -5.74 -7.05 -1.35
N TRP A 129 -5.94 -8.36 -1.41
CA TRP A 129 -6.41 -8.98 -2.64
C TRP A 129 -7.91 -8.78 -2.77
N ASN A 130 -8.29 -7.66 -3.37
CA ASN A 130 -9.61 -7.46 -3.93
C ASN A 130 -9.34 -6.82 -5.28
N GLY A 131 -9.79 -7.41 -6.38
CA GLY A 131 -9.63 -6.87 -7.74
C GLY A 131 -10.38 -5.56 -7.91
N ALA A 132 -10.00 -4.52 -7.18
CA ALA A 132 -10.49 -3.16 -7.17
C ALA A 132 -9.28 -2.25 -7.35
N ARG A 133 -9.45 -1.11 -8.00
CA ARG A 133 -8.41 -0.09 -8.10
C ARG A 133 -8.34 0.76 -6.82
N SER A 134 -8.25 0.07 -5.69
CA SER A 134 -8.11 0.67 -4.37
C SER A 134 -7.04 -0.04 -3.56
N ARG A 135 -6.30 0.73 -2.76
CA ARG A 135 -5.28 0.22 -1.84
C ARG A 135 -5.44 0.82 -0.46
N THR A 136 -4.97 0.11 0.55
CA THR A 136 -4.95 0.61 1.93
C THR A 136 -3.51 0.95 2.29
N VAL A 137 -3.33 2.05 3.02
CA VAL A 137 -2.09 2.45 3.67
C VAL A 137 -2.42 2.77 5.12
N VAL A 138 -1.64 2.22 6.04
CA VAL A 138 -1.80 2.42 7.47
C VAL A 138 -0.56 3.13 8.02
N LEU A 139 -0.77 4.16 8.82
CA LEU A 139 0.27 4.94 9.50
C LEU A 139 0.35 4.53 10.97
N TYR A 140 1.56 4.35 11.49
CA TYR A 140 1.82 3.84 12.84
C TYR A 140 2.64 4.78 13.73
N SER A 141 3.27 5.81 13.16
CA SER A 141 4.13 6.73 13.92
C SER A 141 3.62 8.16 13.90
N ASP A 142 3.87 8.90 14.99
CA ASP A 142 3.53 10.32 15.11
C ASP A 142 4.20 11.13 13.99
N GLU A 143 5.41 10.74 13.58
CA GLU A 143 6.15 11.33 12.47
C GLU A 143 5.40 11.18 11.13
N SER A 144 4.91 9.98 10.85
CA SER A 144 4.14 9.71 9.63
C SER A 144 2.80 10.47 9.61
N VAL A 145 2.15 10.62 10.77
CA VAL A 145 0.92 11.38 10.93
C VAL A 145 1.17 12.88 10.77
N ALA A 146 2.23 13.41 11.36
CA ALA A 146 2.62 14.81 11.19
C ALA A 146 2.94 15.17 9.72
N ALA A 147 3.40 14.19 8.95
CA ALA A 147 3.66 14.33 7.51
C ALA A 147 2.43 14.16 6.62
N PHE A 148 1.23 14.01 7.19
CA PHE A 148 -0.01 13.74 6.47
C PHE A 148 -0.22 14.61 5.21
N PRO A 149 -0.09 15.95 5.25
CA PRO A 149 -0.30 16.78 4.05
C PRO A 149 0.66 16.45 2.91
N LYS A 150 1.94 16.25 3.25
CA LYS A 150 2.99 15.89 2.29
C LYS A 150 2.73 14.50 1.69
N LEU A 151 2.37 13.53 2.53
CA LEU A 151 2.03 12.17 2.11
C LEU A 151 0.83 12.16 1.16
N VAL A 152 -0.25 12.87 1.51
CA VAL A 152 -1.44 12.99 0.66
C VAL A 152 -1.09 13.58 -0.70
N LEU A 153 -0.35 14.69 -0.74
CA LEU A 153 0.04 15.31 -2.01
C LEU A 153 0.94 14.40 -2.86
N GLY A 154 1.86 13.67 -2.21
CA GLY A 154 2.70 12.68 -2.90
C GLY A 154 1.91 11.52 -3.46
N ILE A 155 0.96 10.96 -2.69
CA ILE A 155 0.03 9.93 -3.16
C ILE A 155 -0.75 10.47 -4.35
N GLN A 156 -1.33 11.67 -4.24
CA GLN A 156 -2.10 12.30 -5.29
C GLN A 156 -1.32 12.50 -6.58
N ASP A 157 -0.04 12.86 -6.50
CA ASP A 157 0.83 12.93 -7.68
C ASP A 157 0.98 11.56 -8.34
N VAL A 158 1.23 10.50 -7.56
CA VAL A 158 1.28 9.12 -8.08
C VAL A 158 -0.03 8.76 -8.79
N LEU A 159 -1.18 8.97 -8.14
CA LEU A 159 -2.49 8.62 -8.71
C LEU A 159 -2.82 9.46 -9.96
N SER A 160 -2.46 10.75 -9.96
CA SER A 160 -2.66 11.66 -11.09
C SER A 160 -1.86 11.24 -12.32
N ASN A 161 -0.70 10.60 -12.10
CA ASN A 161 0.17 10.08 -13.14
C ASN A 161 -0.13 8.62 -13.51
N ALA A 162 -1.03 7.91 -12.82
CA ALA A 162 -1.44 6.56 -13.19
C ALA A 162 -2.34 6.59 -14.43
N LYS A 163 -2.24 5.57 -15.29
CA LYS A 163 -3.06 5.45 -16.50
C LYS A 163 -4.52 5.21 -16.14
N GLN A 164 -4.78 4.27 -15.23
CA GLN A 164 -6.12 4.05 -14.66
C GLN A 164 -6.34 4.92 -13.43
N ASP A 165 -7.60 5.12 -13.05
CA ASP A 165 -7.93 5.82 -11.81
C ASP A 165 -7.87 4.86 -10.64
N TRP A 166 -7.19 5.30 -9.58
CA TRP A 166 -6.98 4.60 -8.32
C TRP A 166 -7.39 5.48 -7.15
N ILE A 167 -7.74 4.87 -6.02
CA ILE A 167 -7.95 5.56 -4.74
C ILE A 167 -7.17 4.86 -3.62
N ILE A 168 -6.73 5.62 -2.62
CA ILE A 168 -6.03 5.07 -1.46
C ILE A 168 -6.87 5.29 -0.21
N TYR A 169 -7.11 4.23 0.55
CA TYR A 169 -7.63 4.30 1.92
C TYR A 169 -6.45 4.55 2.85
N LEU A 170 -6.34 5.75 3.40
CA LEU A 170 -5.27 6.14 4.31
C LEU A 170 -5.84 6.26 5.72
N GLN A 171 -5.28 5.53 6.66
CA GLN A 171 -5.73 5.52 8.05
C GLN A 171 -4.55 5.47 9.02
N THR A 172 -4.81 5.81 10.27
CA THR A 172 -3.92 5.57 11.41
C THR A 172 -4.32 4.30 12.14
N ASP A 173 -3.37 3.64 12.77
CA ASP A 173 -3.61 2.52 13.67
C ASP A 173 -2.68 2.63 14.87
N ASP A 174 -3.23 2.49 16.08
CA ASP A 174 -2.52 2.62 17.37
C ASP A 174 -1.70 3.93 17.55
N VAL A 175 -2.01 5.00 16.82
CA VAL A 175 -1.33 6.31 16.88
C VAL A 175 -2.33 7.47 16.85
N GLN A 176 -1.96 8.61 17.44
CA GLN A 176 -2.82 9.80 17.54
C GLN A 176 -2.30 10.97 16.68
N PRO A 177 -3.19 11.82 16.16
CA PRO A 177 -4.65 11.68 16.22
C PRO A 177 -5.18 10.58 15.27
N GLU A 178 -6.22 9.88 15.71
CA GLU A 178 -6.89 8.88 14.88
C GLU A 178 -7.67 9.51 13.70
N PHE A 179 -7.51 8.94 12.50
CA PHE A 179 -8.32 9.26 11.33
C PHE A 179 -8.39 8.15 10.29
N ALA A 180 -9.38 8.23 9.41
CA ALA A 180 -9.44 7.48 8.16
C ALA A 180 -9.98 8.36 7.02
N VAL A 181 -9.34 8.27 5.84
CA VAL A 181 -9.70 9.04 4.65
C VAL A 181 -9.57 8.21 3.37
N TRP A 182 -10.33 8.58 2.35
CA TRP A 182 -10.05 8.19 0.97
C TRP A 182 -9.29 9.32 0.25
N VAL A 183 -8.10 9.01 -0.23
CA VAL A 183 -7.29 9.90 -1.06
C VAL A 183 -7.61 9.63 -2.53
N TYR A 184 -8.21 10.62 -3.17
CA TYR A 184 -8.42 10.71 -4.61
C TYR A 184 -7.29 11.53 -5.24
N PRO A 185 -7.04 11.42 -6.56
CA PRO A 185 -6.00 12.20 -7.25
C PRO A 185 -6.07 13.72 -7.03
N ASP A 186 -7.25 14.27 -6.74
CA ASP A 186 -7.53 15.71 -6.68
C ASP A 186 -8.22 16.18 -5.39
N LYS A 187 -8.43 15.30 -4.41
CA LYS A 187 -9.10 15.64 -3.15
C LYS A 187 -8.90 14.57 -2.09
N VAL A 188 -9.30 14.91 -0.86
CA VAL A 188 -9.41 13.96 0.24
C VAL A 188 -10.88 13.86 0.65
N VAL A 189 -11.41 12.65 0.69
CA VAL A 189 -12.77 12.38 1.17
C VAL A 189 -12.69 11.85 2.59
N VAL A 190 -13.49 12.40 3.49
CA VAL A 190 -13.47 12.10 4.93
C VAL A 190 -14.90 12.09 5.47
N THR A 191 -15.12 11.37 6.57
CA THR A 191 -16.40 11.38 7.29
C THR A 191 -16.51 12.59 8.23
N HIS A 192 -17.72 12.89 8.69
CA HIS A 192 -17.92 13.94 9.70
C HIS A 192 -17.15 13.69 11.01
N GLU A 193 -16.94 12.42 11.37
CA GLU A 193 -16.22 12.01 12.57
C GLU A 193 -14.76 12.51 12.56
N TYR A 194 -14.04 12.28 11.45
CA TYR A 194 -12.61 12.62 11.35
C TYR A 194 -12.34 13.98 10.71
N ALA A 195 -13.36 14.67 10.17
CA ALA A 195 -13.17 15.93 9.44
C ALA A 195 -12.50 17.04 10.27
N GLY A 196 -12.72 17.08 11.60
CA GLY A 196 -12.05 18.05 12.48
C GLY A 196 -10.55 17.78 12.59
N THR A 197 -10.19 16.53 12.87
CA THR A 197 -8.80 16.05 12.93
C THR A 197 -8.06 16.31 11.62
N VAL A 198 -8.64 15.88 10.50
CA VAL A 198 -7.98 15.99 9.19
C VAL A 198 -7.79 17.45 8.77
N ARG A 199 -8.74 18.35 9.08
CA ARG A 199 -8.54 19.79 8.88
C ARG A 199 -7.35 20.31 9.67
N SER A 200 -7.27 19.96 10.96
CA SER A 200 -6.14 20.38 11.79
C SER A 200 -4.80 19.91 11.23
N LEU A 201 -4.73 18.69 10.70
CA LEU A 201 -3.51 18.15 10.08
C LEU A 201 -3.12 18.93 8.81
N VAL A 202 -4.09 19.32 7.99
CA VAL A 202 -3.87 20.13 6.78
C VAL A 202 -3.40 21.55 7.13
N ASP A 203 -4.05 22.19 8.11
CA ASP A 203 -3.80 23.59 8.47
C ASP A 203 -2.47 23.78 9.24
N SER A 204 -1.95 22.73 9.88
CA SER A 204 -0.72 22.79 10.70
C SER A 204 0.57 23.06 9.89
N GLN A 205 0.52 23.10 8.56
CA GLN A 205 1.66 23.42 7.69
C GLN A 205 1.72 24.92 7.29
N GLU A 206 0.72 25.73 7.63
CA GLU A 206 0.70 27.17 7.30
C GLU A 206 1.31 28.08 8.40
N GLY A 207 1.95 27.50 9.43
CA GLY A 207 2.62 28.22 10.52
C GLY A 207 4.12 28.04 10.55
#